data_AF-A0A5K1CNL9-F1
#
_entry.id   AF-A0A5K1CNL9-F1
#
_cell.length_a   1.000
_cell.length_b   1.000
_cell.length_c   1.000
_cell.angle_alpha   90.00
_cell.angle_beta   90.00
_cell.angle_gamma   90.00
#
_symmetry.space_group_name_H-M   'P 1'
#
loop_
_entity.id
_entity.type
_entity.pdbx_description
1 polymer ?
#
loop_
_entity_poly.entity_id
_entity_poly.type
_entity_poly.pdbx_seq_one_letter_code
_entity_poly.pdbx_strand_id
1 'polypeptide(L)'
;SYIEMEKRLKIWIYKEGEPPMFHEGPCGNIYSIEGQFISEMDENGPFVTRNPEEALVYFLPFSVVRMVGFVYEKGSLDRQSLPDITSDYIQVISAKYPYWNRTHGADHFMLSCHDW
;
A
#
# COMPACT_ATOMS: atom_id res chain seq x y z
N SER A 1 -16.28 2.36 19.67
CA SER A 1 -17.07 3.40 18.98
C SER A 1 -16.18 4.06 17.94
N TYR A 2 -16.76 4.80 16.98
CA TYR A 2 -16.01 5.55 15.97
C TYR A 2 -14.95 6.48 16.58
N ILE A 3 -15.32 7.23 17.62
CA ILE A 3 -14.43 8.14 18.36
C ILE A 3 -13.19 7.43 18.94
N GLU A 4 -13.35 6.20 19.43
CA GLU A 4 -12.22 5.43 19.97
C GLU A 4 -11.31 4.89 18.86
N MET A 5 -11.88 4.57 17.69
CA MET A 5 -11.09 4.19 16.52
C MET A 5 -10.23 5.37 16.07
N GLU A 6 -10.80 6.57 15.96
CA GLU A 6 -10.03 7.74 15.49
C GLU A 6 -8.82 8.07 16.37
N LYS A 7 -8.93 7.85 17.68
CA LYS A 7 -7.82 8.10 18.62
C LYS A 7 -6.73 7.03 18.56
N ARG A 8 -7.12 5.76 18.33
CA ARG A 8 -6.25 4.59 18.50
C ARG A 8 -5.69 4.07 17.17
N LEU A 9 -6.39 4.30 16.07
CA LEU A 9 -5.95 3.86 14.75
C LEU A 9 -4.70 4.64 14.38
N LYS A 10 -3.60 3.89 14.26
CA LYS A 10 -2.31 4.37 13.81
C LYS A 10 -1.82 3.47 12.70
N ILE A 11 -1.52 4.09 11.57
CA ILE A 11 -1.08 3.45 10.34
C ILE A 11 0.36 3.86 10.11
N TRP A 12 1.24 2.90 9.95
CA TRP A 12 2.61 3.15 9.52
C TRP A 12 2.74 2.79 8.04
N ILE A 13 3.50 3.60 7.31
CA ILE A 13 3.62 3.51 5.85
C ILE A 13 5.06 3.10 5.54
N TYR A 14 5.22 2.04 4.75
CA TYR A 14 6.54 1.70 4.19
C TYR A 14 7.05 2.82 3.31
N LYS A 15 8.36 3.06 3.30
CA LYS A 15 8.95 4.16 2.50
C LYS A 15 9.55 3.68 1.19
N GLU A 16 9.53 2.37 0.99
CA GLU A 16 10.13 1.70 -0.14
C GLU A 16 9.21 1.79 -1.35
N GLY A 17 9.84 1.82 -2.52
CA GLY A 17 9.16 1.94 -3.80
C GLY A 17 9.20 3.38 -4.31
N GLU A 18 9.11 3.51 -5.63
CA GLU A 18 9.15 4.81 -6.30
C GLU A 18 7.90 4.99 -7.17
N PRO A 19 7.46 6.25 -7.38
CA PRO A 19 6.46 6.56 -8.38
C PRO A 19 6.87 6.04 -9.78
N PRO A 20 5.91 5.66 -10.63
CA PRO A 20 4.47 5.85 -10.46
C PRO A 20 3.75 4.66 -9.82
N MET A 21 4.47 3.58 -9.44
CA MET A 21 3.84 2.36 -8.89
C MET A 21 3.62 2.41 -7.38
N PHE A 22 4.46 3.17 -6.67
CA PHE A 22 4.40 3.34 -5.22
C PHE A 22 4.24 4.81 -4.88
N HIS A 23 3.60 5.10 -3.75
CA HIS A 23 3.39 6.46 -3.23
C HIS A 23 2.65 7.39 -4.21
N GLU A 24 1.96 6.81 -5.20
CA GLU A 24 1.17 7.51 -6.18
C GLU A 24 0.05 6.58 -6.65
N GLY A 25 -1.14 7.15 -6.92
CA GLY A 25 -2.24 6.42 -7.54
C GLY A 25 -3.07 7.33 -8.45
N PRO A 26 -3.99 6.77 -9.24
CA PRO A 26 -4.89 7.56 -10.06
C PRO A 26 -5.95 8.23 -9.18
N CYS A 27 -6.11 9.55 -9.30
CA CYS A 27 -7.17 10.30 -8.59
C CYS A 27 -8.41 10.55 -9.48
N GLY A 28 -8.61 9.74 -10.52
CA GLY A 28 -9.68 9.93 -11.52
C GLY A 28 -10.55 8.70 -11.73
N ASN A 29 -11.79 8.94 -12.17
CA ASN A 29 -12.78 7.91 -12.52
C ASN A 29 -13.05 6.92 -11.35
N ILE A 30 -13.42 5.68 -11.68
CA ILE A 30 -13.68 4.56 -10.76
C ILE A 30 -12.48 4.11 -9.91
N TYR A 31 -11.29 4.67 -10.12
CA TYR A 31 -10.06 4.33 -9.38
C TYR A 31 -9.63 5.43 -8.39
N SER A 32 -10.39 6.51 -8.28
CA SER A 32 -10.02 7.70 -7.54
C SER A 32 -9.77 7.47 -6.05
N ILE A 33 -10.47 6.53 -5.41
CA ILE A 33 -10.34 6.25 -3.97
C ILE A 33 -8.95 5.64 -3.65
N GLU A 34 -8.34 4.89 -4.56
CA GLU A 34 -7.02 4.28 -4.37
C GLU A 34 -5.95 5.38 -4.36
N GLY A 35 -5.96 6.24 -5.37
CA GLY A 35 -5.06 7.39 -5.42
C GLY A 35 -5.29 8.36 -4.26
N GLN A 36 -6.55 8.65 -3.91
CA GLN A 36 -6.86 9.53 -2.79
C GLN A 36 -6.33 8.96 -1.47
N PHE A 37 -6.56 7.67 -1.19
CA PHE A 37 -6.08 7.06 0.05
C PHE A 37 -4.55 7.06 0.13
N ILE A 38 -3.86 6.68 -0.95
CA ILE A 38 -2.38 6.72 -1.01
C ILE A 38 -1.88 8.14 -0.75
N SER A 39 -2.47 9.15 -1.41
CA SER A 39 -2.14 10.57 -1.22
C SER A 39 -2.34 11.01 0.24
N GLU A 40 -3.48 10.67 0.85
CA GLU A 40 -3.76 11.02 2.26
C GLU A 40 -2.78 10.35 3.24
N MET A 41 -2.33 9.13 2.94
CA MET A 41 -1.30 8.46 3.74
C MET A 41 0.05 9.19 3.61
N ASP A 42 0.50 9.49 2.39
CA ASP A 42 1.79 10.15 2.16
C ASP A 42 1.83 11.60 2.66
N GLU A 43 0.71 12.31 2.63
CA GLU A 43 0.56 13.67 3.15
C GLU A 43 0.49 13.76 4.69
N ASN A 44 0.74 12.65 5.40
CA ASN A 44 0.63 12.55 6.87
C ASN A 44 -0.79 12.85 7.38
N GLY A 45 -1.80 12.17 6.81
CA GLY A 45 -3.18 12.22 7.30
C GLY A 45 -3.34 11.86 8.78
N PRO A 46 -4.54 12.04 9.36
CA PRO A 46 -4.76 12.01 10.81
C PRO A 46 -4.47 10.65 11.49
N PHE A 47 -4.46 9.57 10.72
CA PHE A 47 -4.18 8.22 11.20
C PHE A 47 -2.71 7.81 11.05
N VAL A 48 -1.87 8.61 10.38
CA VAL A 48 -0.48 8.24 10.10
C VAL A 48 0.37 8.42 11.36
N THR A 49 1.25 7.44 11.63
CA THR A 49 2.26 7.55 12.68
C THR A 49 3.67 7.48 12.11
N ARG A 50 4.59 8.23 12.74
CA ARG A 50 6.04 8.16 12.48
C ARG A 50 6.73 7.12 13.35
N ASN A 51 6.06 6.65 14.40
CA ASN A 51 6.54 5.62 15.30
C ASN A 51 5.88 4.28 14.93
N PRO A 52 6.61 3.34 14.32
CA PRO A 52 6.05 2.02 13.96
C PRO A 52 5.58 1.22 15.19
N GLU A 53 6.13 1.44 16.39
CA GLU A 53 5.70 0.74 17.60
C GLU A 53 4.27 1.10 18.02
N GLU A 54 3.79 2.28 17.62
CA GLU A 54 2.41 2.72 17.87
C GLU A 54 1.42 2.22 16.83
N ALA A 55 1.91 1.67 15.71
CA ALA A 55 1.08 1.29 14.58
C ALA A 55 0.29 0.02 14.87
N LEU A 56 -1.02 0.08 14.58
CA LEU A 56 -1.91 -1.08 14.60
C LEU A 56 -1.87 -1.85 13.28
N VAL A 57 -1.68 -1.14 12.17
CA VAL A 57 -1.62 -1.71 10.83
C VAL A 57 -0.54 -1.03 10.00
N TYR A 58 -0.02 -1.75 9.01
CA TYR A 58 1.08 -1.34 8.17
C TYR A 58 0.63 -1.28 6.72
N PHE A 59 0.71 -0.11 6.11
CA PHE A 59 0.22 0.12 4.76
C PHE A 59 1.33 -0.13 3.72
N LEU A 60 1.00 -0.92 2.70
CA LEU A 60 1.81 -1.15 1.52
C LEU A 60 1.41 -0.13 0.44
N PRO A 61 2.22 0.91 0.17
CA PRO A 61 1.82 2.08 -0.61
C PRO A 61 1.92 1.86 -2.13
N PHE A 62 1.62 0.67 -2.64
CA PHE A 62 1.58 0.43 -4.08
C PHE A 62 0.17 0.62 -4.64
N SER A 63 0.09 1.19 -5.84
CA SER A 63 -1.15 1.31 -6.62
C SER A 63 -1.28 0.13 -7.57
N VAL A 64 -2.30 -0.69 -7.37
CA VAL A 64 -2.58 -1.82 -8.27
C VAL A 64 -2.91 -1.32 -9.67
N VAL A 65 -3.62 -0.20 -9.79
CA VAL A 65 -3.96 0.39 -11.09
C VAL A 65 -2.72 0.87 -11.84
N ARG A 66 -1.75 1.46 -11.13
CA ARG A 66 -0.46 1.85 -11.74
C ARG A 66 0.36 0.63 -12.11
N MET A 67 0.45 -0.38 -11.25
CA MET A 67 1.14 -1.63 -11.59
C MET A 67 0.56 -2.26 -12.86
N VAL A 68 -0.78 -2.37 -12.97
CA VAL A 68 -1.42 -2.86 -14.20
C VAL A 68 -1.10 -1.96 -15.38
N GLY A 69 -1.24 -0.63 -15.25
CA GLY A 69 -0.99 0.30 -16.36
C GLY A 69 0.44 0.31 -16.91
N PHE A 70 1.43 0.02 -16.06
CA PHE A 70 2.85 0.07 -16.44
C PHE A 70 3.44 -1.30 -16.80
N VAL A 71 2.94 -2.36 -16.17
CA VAL A 71 3.58 -3.69 -16.21
C VAL A 71 2.78 -4.66 -17.05
N TYR A 72 1.45 -4.51 -17.11
CA TYR A 72 0.61 -5.41 -17.88
C TYR A 72 0.60 -5.05 -19.36
N GLU A 73 1.03 -5.98 -20.20
CA GLU A 73 0.90 -5.85 -21.65
C GLU A 73 -0.55 -6.13 -22.06
N LYS A 74 -1.19 -5.12 -22.66
CA LYS A 74 -2.58 -5.21 -23.10
C LYS A 74 -2.78 -6.35 -24.11
N GLY A 75 -3.53 -7.38 -23.71
CA GLY A 75 -3.82 -8.55 -24.55
C GLY A 75 -3.01 -9.79 -24.19
N SER A 76 -2.04 -9.67 -23.27
CA SER A 76 -1.38 -10.82 -22.66
C SER A 76 -2.35 -11.59 -21.75
N LEU A 77 -2.21 -12.91 -21.68
CA LEU A 77 -2.83 -13.72 -20.61
C LEU A 77 -1.90 -13.86 -19.39
N ASP A 78 -0.64 -13.47 -19.56
CA ASP A 78 0.35 -13.53 -18.51
C ASP A 78 0.18 -12.35 -17.56
N ARG A 79 -0.14 -12.69 -16.30
CA ARG A 79 -0.33 -11.76 -15.20
C ARG A 79 0.78 -11.90 -14.15
N GLN A 80 1.82 -12.70 -14.41
CA GLN A 80 2.83 -13.09 -13.43
C GLN A 80 3.65 -11.91 -12.92
N SER A 81 3.82 -10.86 -13.74
CA SER A 81 4.60 -9.68 -13.35
C SER A 81 4.02 -8.93 -12.14
N LEU A 82 2.70 -9.00 -11.91
CA LEU A 82 2.06 -8.35 -10.75
C LEU A 82 2.44 -9.02 -9.41
N PRO A 83 2.20 -10.34 -9.20
CA PRO A 83 2.63 -11.00 -7.98
C PRO A 83 4.16 -11.01 -7.81
N ASP A 84 4.94 -11.00 -8.89
CA ASP A 84 6.40 -10.91 -8.81
C ASP A 84 6.83 -9.59 -8.19
N ILE A 85 6.31 -8.45 -8.67
CA ILE A 85 6.59 -7.13 -8.09
C ILE A 85 6.15 -7.05 -6.63
N THR A 86 4.97 -7.58 -6.30
CA THR A 86 4.50 -7.62 -4.91
C THR A 86 5.42 -8.49 -4.04
N SER A 87 5.88 -9.64 -4.54
CA SER A 87 6.80 -10.53 -3.83
C SER A 87 8.15 -9.87 -3.58
N ASP A 88 8.73 -9.24 -4.61
CA ASP A 88 10.00 -8.52 -4.51
C ASP A 88 9.90 -7.37 -3.50
N TYR A 89 8.79 -6.62 -3.54
CA TYR A 89 8.52 -5.57 -2.57
C TYR A 89 8.48 -6.10 -1.13
N ILE A 90 7.73 -7.19 -0.91
CA ILE A 90 7.61 -7.85 0.38
C ILE A 90 8.98 -8.35 0.88
N GLN A 91 9.80 -8.91 0.00
CA GLN A 91 11.16 -9.35 0.35
C GLN A 91 12.02 -8.17 0.83
N VAL A 92 11.98 -7.02 0.16
CA VAL A 92 12.72 -5.82 0.57
C VAL A 92 12.27 -5.35 1.96
N ILE A 93 10.96 -5.17 2.16
CA ILE A 93 10.45 -4.62 3.43
C ILE A 93 10.60 -5.60 4.60
N SER A 94 10.47 -6.91 4.35
CA SER A 94 10.64 -7.94 5.39
C SER A 94 12.09 -8.15 5.81
N ALA A 95 13.05 -7.91 4.89
CA ALA A 95 14.47 -7.92 5.21
C ALA A 95 14.90 -6.65 5.95
N LYS A 96 14.30 -5.49 5.61
CA LYS A 96 14.69 -4.19 6.18
C LYS A 96 14.04 -3.90 7.53
N TYR A 97 12.79 -4.32 7.74
CA TYR A 97 12.01 -3.98 8.93
C TYR A 97 11.64 -5.22 9.74
N PRO A 98 11.85 -5.21 11.07
CA PRO A 98 11.49 -6.34 11.92
C PRO A 98 9.97 -6.52 12.05
N TYR A 99 9.17 -5.50 11.70
CA TYR A 99 7.72 -5.47 11.89
C TYR A 99 6.97 -6.49 11.02
N TRP A 100 7.46 -6.76 9.81
CA TRP A 100 6.86 -7.75 8.92
C TRP A 100 6.84 -9.15 9.57
N ASN A 101 7.96 -9.53 10.19
CA ASN A 101 8.15 -10.87 10.77
C ASN A 101 7.41 -11.05 12.11
N ARG A 102 6.93 -9.97 12.73
CA ARG A 102 6.18 -10.03 14.01
C ARG A 102 4.87 -10.79 13.85
N THR A 103 4.17 -10.55 12.76
CA THR A 103 2.83 -11.09 12.46
C THR A 103 2.83 -11.96 11.20
N HIS A 104 3.98 -12.12 10.56
CA HIS A 104 4.12 -12.74 9.24
C HIS A 104 3.21 -12.06 8.20
N GLY A 105 3.07 -10.74 8.28
CA GLY A 105 2.25 -9.95 7.35
C GLY A 105 0.76 -9.80 7.72
N ALA A 106 0.29 -10.35 8.84
CA ALA A 106 -1.14 -10.37 9.15
C ALA A 106 -1.74 -8.99 9.51
N ASP A 107 -0.91 -8.01 9.89
CA ASP A 107 -1.29 -6.62 10.15
C ASP A 107 -0.92 -5.67 9.00
N HIS A 108 -0.56 -6.24 7.84
CA HIS A 108 -0.20 -5.50 6.63
C HIS A 108 -1.37 -5.47 5.67
N PHE A 109 -1.60 -4.33 5.02
CA PHE A 109 -2.68 -4.17 4.07
C PHE A 109 -2.29 -3.33 2.86
N MET A 110 -2.99 -3.57 1.76
CA MET A 110 -3.00 -2.75 0.55
C MET A 110 -4.44 -2.30 0.26
N LEU A 111 -4.60 -1.30 -0.59
CA LEU A 111 -5.91 -0.85 -1.07
C LEU A 111 -5.97 -0.98 -2.60
N SER A 112 -7.12 -1.45 -3.09
CA SER A 112 -7.42 -1.54 -4.52
C SER A 112 -8.85 -1.07 -4.78
N CYS A 113 -9.08 -0.29 -5.84
CA CYS A 113 -10.40 0.31 -6.09
C CYS A 113 -11.45 -0.61 -6.75
N HIS A 114 -11.15 -1.33 -7.82
CA HIS A 114 -11.94 -2.45 -8.36
C HIS A 114 -11.25 -3.05 -9.61
N ASP A 115 -11.83 -4.13 -10.16
CA ASP A 115 -11.57 -4.86 -11.41
C ASP A 115 -10.14 -4.82 -12.00
N TRP A 116 -9.45 -5.95 -11.86
CA TRP A 116 -8.26 -6.36 -12.62
C TRP A 116 -8.21 -7.88 -12.81
#